data_AF-A0A3M1H7X5-F1
#
_entry.id   AF-A0A3M1H7X5-F1
#
_cell.length_a   1.000
_cell.length_b   1.000
_cell.length_c   1.000
_cell.angle_alpha   90.00
_cell.angle_beta   90.00
_cell.angle_gamma   90.00
#
_symmetry.space_group_name_H-M   'P 1'
#
loop_
_entity.id
_entity.type
_entity.pdbx_description
1 polymer ?
#
loop_
_entity_poly.entity_id
_entity_poly.type
_entity_poly.pdbx_seq_one_letter_code
_entity_poly.pdbx_strand_id
1 'polypeptide(L)' 'MNAKELAQLKNEELESKLKELRAELMKTQTQIATGSAPKSPGQVKHIKKTIARILTQLKKNNQ' A
#
# COMPACT_ATOMS: atom_id res chain seq x y z
N MET A 1 7.53 1.84 -6.61
CA MET A 1 7.37 0.37 -6.69
C MET A 1 6.95 -0.04 -8.08
N ASN A 2 7.83 -0.76 -8.77
CA ASN A 2 7.55 -1.33 -10.08
C ASN A 2 6.98 -2.75 -9.95
N ALA A 3 6.19 -3.18 -10.94
CA ALA A 3 5.54 -4.50 -10.93
C ALA A 3 6.55 -5.67 -10.90
N LYS A 4 7.75 -5.48 -11.44
CA LYS A 4 8.82 -6.48 -11.43
C LYS A 4 9.37 -6.76 -10.03
N GLU A 5 9.53 -5.72 -9.21
CA GLU A 5 9.99 -5.90 -7.82
C GLU A 5 8.94 -6.67 -7.00
N LEU A 6 7.66 -6.37 -7.19
CA LEU A 6 6.57 -7.08 -6.52
C LEU A 6 6.50 -8.56 -6.93
N ALA A 7 6.85 -8.89 -8.17
CA ALA A 7 6.88 -10.27 -8.64
C ALA A 7 8.07 -11.08 -8.11
N GLN A 8 9.15 -10.42 -7.68
CA GLN A 8 10.31 -11.07 -7.08
C GLN A 8 10.15 -11.32 -5.56
N LEU A 9 9.20 -10.65 -4.92
CA LEU A 9 8.92 -10.82 -3.49
C LEU A 9 8.11 -12.09 -3.24
N LYS A 10 8.36 -12.74 -2.10
CA LYS A 10 7.55 -13.86 -1.61
C LYS A 10 6.16 -13.40 -1.18
N ASN A 11 5.18 -14.30 -1.19
CA ASN A 11 3.82 -14.01 -0.71
C ASN A 11 3.83 -13.43 0.71
N GLU A 12 4.63 -13.99 1.61
CA GLU A 12 4.75 -13.51 3.00
C GLU A 12 5.28 -12.07 3.08
N GLU A 13 6.25 -11.71 2.23
CA GLU A 13 6.77 -10.34 2.16
C GLU A 13 5.74 -9.37 1.59
N LEU A 14 4.98 -9.80 0.57
CA LEU A 14 3.89 -9.02 0.00
C LEU A 14 2.79 -8.75 1.05
N GLU A 15 2.43 -9.75 1.86
CA GLU A 15 1.48 -9.62 2.95
C GLU A 15 2.00 -8.72 4.09
N SER A 16 3.28 -8.83 4.43
CA SER A 16 3.92 -7.94 5.40
C SER A 16 3.87 -6.49 4.93
N LYS A 17 4.26 -6.24 3.67
CA LYS A 17 4.18 -4.91 3.04
C LYS A 17 2.76 -4.36 2.99
N LEU A 18 1.78 -5.23 2.74
CA LEU A 18 0.37 -4.87 2.73
C LEU A 18 -0.08 -4.35 4.10
N LYS A 19 0.34 -5.01 5.19
CA LYS A 19 0.04 -4.58 6.56
C LYS A 19 0.68 -3.24 6.87
N GLU A 20 1.94 -3.03 6.51
CA GLU A 20 2.64 -1.76 6.70
C GLU A 20 1.93 -0.61 5.97
N LEU A 21 1.59 -0.79 4.69
CA LEU A 21 0.91 0.23 3.89
C LEU A 21 -0.49 0.55 4.41
N ARG A 22 -1.21 -0.43 4.96
CA ARG A 22 -2.50 -0.19 5.62
C ARG A 22 -2.35 0.63 6.90
N ALA A 23 -1.32 0.37 7.70
CA ALA A 23 -1.02 1.15 8.89
C ALA A 23 -0.63 2.60 8.53
N GLU A 24 0.17 2.79 7.47
CA GLU A 24 0.51 4.12 6.96
C GLU A 24 -0.73 4.88 6.44
N LEU A 25 -1.62 4.18 5.71
CA LEU A 25 -2.88 4.74 5.25
C LEU A 25 -3.74 5.22 6.43
N MET A 26 -3.84 4.41 7.49
CA MET A 26 -4.60 4.77 8.69
C MET A 26 -4.05 6.03 9.37
N LYS A 27 -2.72 6.13 9.53
CA LYS A 27 -2.06 7.34 10.07
C LYS A 27 -2.30 8.58 9.22
N THR A 28 -2.32 8.41 7.90
CA THR A 28 -2.59 9.52 6.97
C THR A 28 -4.06 9.93 7.04
N GLN A 29 -4.97 8.95 7.15
CA GLN A 29 -6.40 9.20 7.28
C GLN A 29 -6.73 9.91 8.60
N THR A 30 -6.08 9.53 9.71
CA THR A 30 -6.26 10.21 11.00
C THR A 30 -5.74 11.65 10.95
N GLN A 31 -4.58 11.92 10.33
CA GLN A 31 -4.10 13.30 10.10
C GLN A 31 -5.09 14.15 9.31
N ILE A 32 -5.68 13.57 8.25
CA ILE A 32 -6.70 14.26 7.45
C ILE A 32 -7.95 14.54 8.30
N ALA A 33 -8.39 13.55 9.09
CA ALA A 33 -9.57 13.66 9.95
C ALA A 33 -9.38 14.69 11.08
N THR A 34 -8.17 14.86 11.60
CA THR A 34 -7.84 15.87 12.62
C THR A 34 -7.74 17.29 12.07
N GLY A 35 -8.06 17.52 10.78
CA GLY A 35 -8.01 18.84 10.15
C GLY A 35 -6.58 19.34 9.86
N SER A 36 -5.58 18.51 10.10
CA SER A 36 -4.21 18.79 9.71
C SER A 36 -4.14 18.66 8.19
N ALA A 37 -3.71 19.72 7.48
CA ALA A 37 -3.49 19.62 6.05
C ALA A 37 -2.56 18.43 5.76
N PRO A 38 -2.97 17.44 4.95
CA PRO A 38 -2.13 16.29 4.67
C PRO A 38 -0.82 16.79 4.06
N LYS A 39 0.33 16.30 4.57
CA LYS A 39 1.67 16.67 4.07
C LYS A 39 1.82 16.49 2.55
N SER A 40 1.00 15.64 1.94
CA SER A 40 0.89 15.51 0.49
C SER A 40 -0.48 14.97 0.06
N PRO A 41 -1.28 15.71 -0.74
CA PRO A 41 -2.59 15.24 -1.22
C PRO A 41 -2.49 13.99 -2.12
N GLY A 42 -1.30 13.71 -2.68
CA GLY A 42 -1.05 12.53 -3.52
C GLY A 42 -0.69 11.26 -2.75
N GLN A 43 -0.33 11.35 -1.47
CA GLN A 43 0.24 10.21 -0.73
C GLN A 43 -0.80 9.09 -0.53
N VAL A 44 -2.02 9.44 -0.11
CA VAL A 44 -3.12 8.47 0.05
C VAL A 44 -3.40 7.73 -1.26
N LYS A 45 -3.41 8.47 -2.39
CA LYS A 45 -3.62 7.88 -3.72
C LYS A 45 -2.48 6.92 -4.09
N HIS A 46 -1.24 7.27 -3.76
CA HIS A 46 -0.08 6.42 -4.00
C HIS A 46 -0.15 5.13 -3.17
N ILE A 47 -0.40 5.22 -1.87
CA ILE A 47 -0.52 4.07 -0.97
C ILE A 47 -1.63 3.12 -1.45
N LYS A 48 -2.83 3.65 -1.77
CA LYS A 48 -3.94 2.85 -2.31
C LYS A 48 -3.55 2.12 -3.59
N LYS A 49 -2.83 2.79 -4.50
CA LYS A 49 -2.38 2.20 -5.77
C LYS A 49 -1.33 1.11 -5.56
N THR A 50 -0.44 1.29 -4.58
CA THR A 50 0.55 0.26 -4.20
C THR A 50 -0.11 -0.95 -3.56
N ILE A 51 -1.08 -0.75 -2.66
CA ILE A 51 -1.89 -1.83 -2.08
C ILE A 51 -2.59 -2.64 -3.19
N ALA A 52 -3.24 -1.96 -4.14
CA ALA A 52 -3.91 -2.63 -5.26
C ALA A 52 -2.95 -3.49 -6.11
N ARG A 53 -1.72 -3.01 -6.35
CA ARG A 53 -0.69 -3.78 -7.07
C ARG A 53 -0.24 -5.02 -6.31
N ILE A 54 -0.03 -4.91 -4.99
CA ILE A 54 0.33 -6.04 -4.12
C ILE A 54 -0.78 -7.09 -4.13
N LEU A 55 -2.03 -6.68 -3.96
CA LEU A 55 -3.19 -7.60 -4.02
C LEU A 55 -3.32 -8.29 -5.37
N THR A 56 -3.05 -7.57 -6.46
CA THR A 56 -3.04 -8.16 -7.81
C THR A 56 -1.96 -9.22 -7.95
N GLN A 57 -0.77 -8.98 -7.38
CA GLN A 57 0.33 -9.95 -7.41
C GLN A 57 0.03 -11.19 -6.56
N LEU A 58 -0.50 -11.01 -5.35
CA LEU A 58 -0.94 -12.11 -4.49
C LEU A 58 -2.01 -12.97 -5.19
N LYS A 59 -2.96 -12.34 -5.89
CA LYS A 59 -3.97 -13.06 -6.68
C LYS A 59 -3.35 -13.88 -7.81
N LYS A 60 -2.34 -13.34 -8.50
CA LYS A 60 -1.60 -14.07 -9.54
C LYS A 60 -0.82 -15.26 -9.01
N ASN A 61 -0.23 -15.14 -7.81
CA ASN A 61 0.54 -16.23 -7.19
C ASN A 61 -0.36 -17.35 -6.61
N ASN A 62 -1.64 -17.07 -6.37
CA ASN A 62 -2.64 -18.04 -5.88
C ASN A 62 -3.48 -18.67 -7.02
N GLN A 63 -3.21 -18.37 -8.29
CA GLN A 63 -3.78 -19.02 -9.47
C GLN A 63 -2.78 -19.97 -10.11
#